data_AF-A0A7C9VE39-F1
#
_entry.id   AF-A0A7C9VE39-F1
#
_cell.length_a   1.000
_cell.length_b   1.000
_cell.length_c   1.000
_cell.angle_alpha   90.00
_cell.angle_beta   90.00
_cell.angle_gamma   90.00
#
_symmetry.space_group_name_H-M   'P 1'
#
loop_
_entity.id
_entity.type
_entity.pdbx_description
1 polymer ?
#
loop_
_entity_poly.entity_id
_entity_poly.type
_entity_poly.pdbx_seq_one_letter_code
_entity_poly.pdbx_strand_id
1 'polypeptide(L)'
;MITAAQMRAARALAGIDQKTLAERAGVSLPTIQRMEASDGVVRGVVDTLVKVIQALEKSGVELIGENQPSEGSGRGVRLRQPAPDRNGSNG
;
A
#
# COMPACT_ATOMS: atom_id res chain seq x y z
N MET A 1 -4.37 7.88 6.60
CA MET A 1 -3.27 8.71 6.04
C MET A 1 -2.03 7.85 5.88
N ILE A 2 -1.31 7.94 4.76
CA ILE A 2 -0.09 7.16 4.44
C ILE A 2 1.13 8.10 4.34
N THR A 3 2.33 7.63 4.70
CA THR A 3 3.58 8.38 4.47
C THR A 3 4.27 7.97 3.18
N ALA A 4 5.13 8.85 2.63
CA ALA A 4 5.95 8.53 1.47
C ALA A 4 6.85 7.30 1.72
N ALA A 5 7.37 7.18 2.95
CA ALA A 5 8.13 6.00 3.37
C ALA A 5 7.31 4.71 3.33
N GLN A 6 6.07 4.72 3.86
CA GLN A 6 5.17 3.57 3.78
C GLN A 6 4.84 3.21 2.33
N MET A 7 4.64 4.20 1.45
CA MET A 7 4.37 3.97 0.04
C MET A 7 5.55 3.29 -0.67
N ARG A 8 6.78 3.80 -0.48
CA ARG A 8 8.00 3.19 -1.03
C ARG A 8 8.22 1.77 -0.50
N ALA A 9 8.04 1.56 0.81
CA ALA A 9 8.19 0.26 1.44
C ALA A 9 7.15 -0.75 0.93
N ALA A 10 5.89 -0.33 0.80
CA ALA A 10 4.82 -1.17 0.25
C ALA A 10 5.09 -1.56 -1.20
N ARG A 11 5.55 -0.61 -2.01
CA ARG A 11 5.92 -0.88 -3.39
C ARG A 11 7.08 -1.88 -3.49
N ALA A 12 8.11 -1.72 -2.66
CA ALA A 12 9.24 -2.65 -2.60
C ALA A 12 8.80 -4.05 -2.16
N LEU A 13 7.94 -4.17 -1.14
CA LEU A 13 7.39 -5.45 -0.69
C LEU A 13 6.51 -6.13 -1.74
N ALA A 14 5.74 -5.35 -2.50
CA ALA A 14 4.93 -5.86 -3.60
C ALA A 14 5.77 -6.26 -4.84
N GLY A 15 7.07 -5.91 -4.89
CA GLY A 15 7.93 -6.19 -6.04
C GLY A 15 7.54 -5.42 -7.31
N ILE A 16 6.88 -4.26 -7.19
CA ILE A 16 6.44 -3.46 -8.35
C ILE A 16 7.22 -2.14 -8.44
N ASP A 17 7.31 -1.57 -9.64
CA ASP A 17 7.89 -0.25 -9.87
C ASP A 17 6.83 0.88 -9.80
N GLN A 18 7.26 2.13 -9.88
CA GLN A 18 6.37 3.30 -9.78
C GLN A 18 5.35 3.34 -10.94
N LYS A 19 5.75 2.88 -12.14
CA LYS A 19 4.90 2.85 -13.33
C LYS A 19 3.77 1.84 -13.15
N THR A 20 4.10 0.64 -12.71
CA THR A 20 3.13 -0.41 -12.41
C THR A 20 2.14 0.03 -11.32
N LEU A 21 2.62 0.71 -10.27
CA LEU A 21 1.74 1.25 -9.24
C LEU A 21 0.79 2.33 -9.81
N ALA A 22 1.29 3.22 -10.65
CA ALA A 22 0.48 4.25 -11.30
C ALA A 22 -0.63 3.63 -12.17
N GLU A 23 -0.29 2.64 -12.99
CA GLU A 23 -1.23 1.89 -13.84
C GLU A 23 -2.30 1.19 -13.01
N ARG A 24 -1.91 0.44 -11.96
CA ARG A 24 -2.85 -0.27 -11.08
C ARG A 24 -3.78 0.65 -10.31
N ALA A 25 -3.30 1.84 -9.94
CA ALA A 25 -4.09 2.85 -9.23
C ALA A 25 -4.94 3.73 -10.17
N GLY A 26 -4.75 3.67 -11.49
CA GLY A 26 -5.44 4.53 -12.44
C GLY A 26 -5.06 6.02 -12.27
N VAL A 27 -3.80 6.30 -11.96
CA VAL A 27 -3.26 7.66 -11.78
C VAL A 27 -2.02 7.86 -12.66
N SER A 28 -1.57 9.09 -12.85
CA SER A 28 -0.39 9.35 -13.66
C SER A 28 0.91 9.02 -12.92
N LEU A 29 1.95 8.58 -13.63
CA LEU A 29 3.28 8.33 -13.06
C LEU A 29 3.84 9.55 -12.29
N PRO A 30 3.73 10.81 -12.78
CA PRO A 30 4.15 11.98 -12.02
C PRO A 30 3.42 12.16 -10.69
N THR A 31 2.18 11.65 -10.57
CA THR A 31 1.44 11.68 -9.31
C THR A 31 2.10 10.76 -8.29
N ILE A 32 2.44 9.53 -8.68
CA ILE A 32 3.17 8.58 -7.83
C ILE A 32 4.55 9.14 -7.43
N GLN A 33 5.29 9.71 -8.37
CA GLN A 33 6.60 10.31 -8.10
C GLN A 33 6.51 11.45 -7.07
N ARG A 34 5.55 12.37 -7.20
CA ARG A 34 5.33 13.45 -6.22
C ARG A 34 4.94 12.91 -4.84
N MET A 35 4.10 11.87 -4.79
CA MET A 35 3.71 11.24 -3.53
C MET A 35 4.91 10.59 -2.83
N GLU A 36 5.75 9.84 -3.55
CA GLU A 36 6.95 9.20 -2.98
C GLU A 36 8.08 10.18 -2.64
N ALA A 37 8.07 11.37 -3.23
CA ALA A 37 9.02 12.45 -2.95
C ALA A 37 8.58 13.37 -1.79
N SER A 38 7.37 13.17 -1.23
CA SER A 38 6.87 14.00 -0.14
C SER A 38 7.64 13.79 1.17
N ASP A 39 7.90 14.86 1.91
CA ASP A 39 8.46 14.79 3.26
C ASP A 39 7.37 14.40 4.28
N GLY A 40 7.35 13.11 4.66
CA GLY A 40 6.45 12.58 5.67
C GLY A 40 5.10 12.12 5.10
N VAL A 41 4.00 12.66 5.63
CA VAL A 41 2.64 12.29 5.22
C VAL A 41 2.37 12.80 3.80
N VAL A 42 1.89 11.91 2.94
CA VAL A 42 1.51 12.29 1.57
C VAL A 42 0.28 13.20 1.64
N ARG A 43 0.46 14.46 1.25
CA ARG A 43 -0.62 15.44 1.12
C ARG A 43 -1.21 15.36 -0.29
N GLY A 44 -2.53 15.32 -0.43
CA GLY A 44 -3.17 15.24 -1.74
C GLY A 44 -4.68 15.04 -1.68
N VAL A 45 -5.27 14.89 -2.87
CA VAL A 45 -6.70 14.58 -3.05
C VAL A 45 -7.00 13.20 -2.47
N VAL A 46 -7.97 13.13 -1.56
CA VAL A 46 -8.33 11.92 -0.81
C VAL A 46 -8.67 10.76 -1.76
N ASP A 47 -9.41 11.02 -2.83
CA ASP A 47 -9.75 9.99 -3.83
C ASP A 47 -8.51 9.33 -4.47
N THR A 48 -7.50 10.14 -4.82
CA THR A 48 -6.23 9.64 -5.38
C THR A 48 -5.48 8.78 -4.35
N LEU A 49 -5.45 9.22 -3.09
CA LEU A 49 -4.82 8.44 -2.02
C LEU A 49 -5.52 7.08 -1.81
N VAL A 50 -6.85 7.06 -1.83
CA VAL A 50 -7.64 5.82 -1.72
C VAL A 50 -7.31 4.84 -2.85
N LYS A 51 -7.25 5.32 -4.11
CA LYS A 51 -6.90 4.49 -5.26
C LYS A 51 -5.50 3.87 -5.14
N VAL A 52 -4.52 4.65 -4.68
CA VAL A 52 -3.14 4.15 -4.47
C VAL A 52 -3.08 3.11 -3.37
N ILE A 53 -3.76 3.33 -2.24
CA ILE A 53 -3.82 2.37 -1.13
C ILE A 53 -4.45 1.06 -1.61
N GLN A 54 -5.59 1.12 -2.30
CA GLN A 54 -6.26 -0.07 -2.83
C GLN A 54 -5.40 -0.82 -3.85
N ALA A 55 -4.61 -0.13 -4.67
CA ALA A 55 -3.69 -0.76 -5.62
C ALA A 55 -2.56 -1.52 -4.89
N LEU A 56 -2.02 -0.97 -3.82
CA LEU A 56 -1.03 -1.65 -2.97
C LEU A 56 -1.64 -2.86 -2.27
N GLU A 57 -2.86 -2.74 -1.75
CA GLU A 57 -3.60 -3.84 -1.13
C GLU A 57 -3.87 -5.00 -2.09
N LYS A 58 -4.31 -4.69 -3.31
CA LYS A 58 -4.48 -5.66 -4.39
C LYS A 58 -3.16 -6.29 -4.84
N SER A 59 -2.04 -5.64 -4.55
CA SER A 59 -0.70 -6.15 -4.82
C SER A 59 -0.13 -7.01 -3.67
N GLY A 60 -0.96 -7.36 -2.68
CA GLY A 60 -0.61 -8.29 -1.61
C GLY A 60 0.02 -7.63 -0.38
N VAL A 61 -0.10 -6.32 -0.23
CA VAL A 61 0.49 -5.56 0.89
C VAL A 61 -0.60 -4.99 1.79
N GLU A 62 -0.34 -4.97 3.09
CA GLU A 62 -1.20 -4.30 4.07
C GLU A 62 -0.42 -3.14 4.72
N LEU A 63 -1.05 -1.96 4.76
CA LEU A 63 -0.50 -0.78 5.42
C LEU A 63 -0.97 -0.76 6.86
N ILE A 64 -0.03 -0.71 7.80
CA ILE A 64 -0.32 -0.69 9.23
C ILE A 64 -0.37 0.77 9.71
N GLY A 65 -1.50 1.18 10.28
CA GLY A 65 -1.65 2.49 10.92
C GLY A 65 -0.96 2.56 12.29
N GLU A 66 -0.66 3.77 12.76
CA GLU A 66 0.08 4.04 14.01
C GLU A 66 -0.50 3.37 15.27
N ASN A 67 -1.83 3.25 15.33
CA ASN A 67 -2.58 2.67 16.46
C ASN A 67 -3.20 1.30 16.12
N GLN A 68 -2.78 0.67 15.01
CA GLN A 68 -3.31 -0.62 14.62
C GLN A 68 -2.54 -1.72 15.39
N PRO A 69 -3.21 -2.76 15.92
CA PRO A 69 -2.55 -3.81 16.68
C PRO A 69 -1.45 -4.48 15.84
N SER A 70 -0.21 -4.25 16.24
CA SER A 70 0.99 -4.95 15.83
C SER A 70 1.77 -5.21 17.12
N GLU A 71 2.61 -6.24 17.18
CA GLU A 71 3.46 -6.46 18.37
C GLU A 71 4.38 -5.25 18.64
N GLY A 72 4.59 -4.37 17.65
CA GLY A 72 5.18 -3.04 17.81
C GLY A 72 4.17 -1.88 17.68
N SER A 73 4.54 -0.70 18.17
CA SER A 73 3.82 0.57 17.95
C SER A 73 4.34 1.29 16.69
N GLY A 74 3.48 2.07 16.03
CA GLY A 74 3.86 2.94 14.93
C GLY A 74 3.42 2.45 13.55
N ARG A 75 3.79 3.23 12.53
CA ARG A 75 3.39 2.97 11.13
C ARG A 75 4.27 1.90 10.50
N GLY A 76 3.65 0.93 9.84
CA GLY A 76 4.35 -0.20 9.24
C GLY A 76 3.78 -0.62 7.89
N VAL A 77 4.41 -1.62 7.30
CA VAL A 77 3.95 -2.30 6.08
C VAL A 77 4.22 -3.79 6.25
N ARG A 78 3.27 -4.63 5.86
CA ARG A 78 3.42 -6.09 5.91
C ARG A 78 2.92 -6.76 4.65
N LEU A 79 3.45 -7.94 4.34
CA LEU A 79 2.84 -8.83 3.34
C LEU A 79 1.53 -9.38 3.89
N ARG A 80 0.51 -9.43 3.05
CA ARG A 80 -0.74 -10.09 3.36
C ARG A 80 -0.52 -11.61 3.29
N GLN A 81 -0.99 -12.34 4.29
CA GLN A 81 -1.05 -13.80 4.19
C GLN A 81 -2.02 -14.18 3.06
N PRO A 82 -1.71 -15.21 2.26
CA PRO A 82 -2.70 -15.79 1.36
C PRO A 82 -3.95 -16.12 2.17
N ALA A 83 -5.14 -15.75 1.68
CA ALA A 83 -6.36 -16.17 2.35
C ALA A 83 -6.34 -17.71 2.44
N PRO A 84 -6.68 -18.31 3.60
CA PRO A 84 -6.78 -19.75 3.68
C PRO A 84 -7.76 -20.23 2.62
N ASP A 85 -7.36 -21.23 1.82
CA ASP A 85 -8.18 -21.81 0.77
C ASP A 85 -9.50 -22.28 1.37
N ARG A 86 -10.58 -21.54 1.11
CA ARG A 86 -11.93 -21.87 1.59
C ARG A 86 -12.54 -23.08 0.88
N ASN A 87 -11.76 -23.84 0.10
CA ASN A 87 -12.22 -24.94 -0.73
C ASN A 87 -11.87 -26.33 -0.17
N GLY A 88 -11.42 -26.40 1.09
CA GLY A 88 -10.93 -27.63 1.71
C GLY A 88 -11.88 -28.34 2.69
N SER A 89 -13.16 -28.01 2.76
CA SER A 89 -14.11 -28.81 3.56
C SER A 89 -14.64 -30.00 2.74
N ASN A 90 -13.86 -31.09 2.73
CA ASN A 90 -14.32 -32.48 2.66
C ASN A 90 -15.46 -32.67 3.69
N GLY A 91 -16.52 -33.43 3.43
CA GLY A 91 -16.47 -34.84 3.05
C GLY A 91 -16.85 -35.66 4.28
#